data_AF-A0ABD5S1F4-F1
#
_entry.id   AF-A0ABD5S1F4-F1
#
_cell.length_a   1.000
_cell.length_b   1.000
_cell.length_c   1.000
_cell.angle_alpha   90.00
_cell.angle_beta   90.00
_cell.angle_gamma   90.00
#
_symmetry.space_group_name_H-M   'P 1'
#
loop_
_entity.id
_entity.type
_entity.pdbx_description
1 polymer ?
#
loop_
_entity_poly.entity_id
_entity_poly.type
_entity_poly.pdbx_seq_one_letter_code
_entity_poly.pdbx_strand_id
1 'polypeptide(L)'
;MPRPVLPTTMSFDHDDLRALRRDLHRHPEPAWREFYTTARIVDELETRPIDELYVGREVLGDDRLSVPDDAELDEWLDRAR
;
A
#
# COMPACT_ATOMS: atom_id res chain seq x y z
N MET A 1 -19.27 21.54 -15.31
CA MET A 1 -18.00 21.69 -14.56
C MET A 1 -16.85 21.45 -15.52
N PRO A 2 -15.94 22.41 -15.74
CA PRO A 2 -14.75 22.15 -16.56
C PRO A 2 -13.84 21.13 -15.86
N ARG A 3 -13.34 20.13 -16.62
CA ARG A 3 -12.37 19.14 -16.11
C ARG A 3 -11.06 19.85 -15.73
N PRO A 4 -10.43 19.50 -14.60
CA PRO A 4 -9.13 20.05 -14.26
C PRO A 4 -8.10 19.63 -15.31
N VAL A 5 -7.36 20.60 -15.83
CA VAL A 5 -6.19 20.37 -16.69
C VAL A 5 -5.06 19.96 -15.76
N LEU A 6 -4.77 18.66 -15.70
CA LEU A 6 -3.58 18.18 -14.98
C LEU A 6 -2.34 18.72 -15.72
N PRO A 7 -1.37 19.33 -15.00
CA PRO A 7 -0.17 19.87 -15.63
C PRO A 7 0.61 18.78 -16.37
N THR A 8 1.08 19.14 -17.56
CA THR A 8 1.98 18.39 -18.43
C THR A 8 3.20 17.88 -17.65
N THR A 9 3.28 16.55 -17.54
CA THR A 9 4.45 15.74 -17.16
C THR A 9 5.11 16.10 -15.82
N MET A 10 4.60 15.51 -14.72
CA MET A 10 5.47 15.22 -13.57
C MET A 10 6.59 14.29 -14.06
N SER A 11 7.81 14.81 -14.14
CA SER A 11 9.01 13.99 -14.32
C SER A 11 9.23 13.23 -13.01
N PHE A 12 8.72 12.01 -12.91
CA PHE A 12 9.00 11.14 -11.78
C PHE A 12 10.42 10.60 -11.90
N ASP A 13 11.16 10.58 -10.80
CA ASP A 13 12.35 9.75 -10.73
C ASP A 13 11.91 8.27 -10.80
N HIS A 14 12.20 7.64 -11.92
CA HIS A 14 11.80 6.25 -12.16
C HIS A 14 12.69 5.26 -11.38
N ASP A 15 13.85 5.69 -10.87
CA ASP A 15 14.75 4.80 -10.14
C ASP A 15 14.21 4.50 -8.74
N ASP A 16 13.60 5.48 -8.07
CA ASP A 16 12.92 5.28 -6.78
C ASP A 16 11.72 4.34 -6.92
N LEU A 17 10.92 4.51 -7.97
CA LEU A 17 9.81 3.59 -8.27
C LEU A 17 10.30 2.17 -8.59
N ARG A 18 11.45 2.04 -9.27
CA ARG A 18 12.08 0.74 -9.52
C ARG A 18 12.62 0.12 -8.24
N ALA A 19 13.18 0.91 -7.33
CA ALA A 19 13.65 0.45 -6.03
C ALA A 19 12.48 -0.05 -5.17
N LEU A 20 11.41 0.74 -5.04
CA LEU A 20 10.17 0.35 -4.38
C LEU A 20 9.62 -0.97 -4.96
N ARG A 21 9.50 -1.07 -6.28
CA ARG A 21 9.02 -2.31 -6.93
C ARG A 21 9.90 -3.51 -6.58
N ARG A 22 11.24 -3.36 -6.62
CA ARG A 22 12.16 -4.46 -6.29
C ARG A 22 12.05 -4.87 -4.83
N ASP A 23 11.82 -3.91 -3.96
CA ASP A 23 11.62 -4.14 -2.53
C ASP A 23 10.31 -4.91 -2.26
N LEU A 24 9.18 -4.43 -2.78
CA LEU A 24 7.90 -5.13 -2.69
C LEU A 24 7.96 -6.54 -3.31
N HIS A 25 8.66 -6.70 -4.43
CA HIS A 25 8.82 -8.01 -5.08
C HIS A 25 9.66 -9.01 -4.26
N ARG A 26 10.50 -8.53 -3.33
CA ARG A 26 11.25 -9.39 -2.40
C ARG A 26 10.38 -9.85 -1.22
N HIS A 27 9.28 -9.15 -0.95
CA HIS A 27 8.39 -9.39 0.18
C HIS A 27 6.96 -9.72 -0.30
N PRO A 28 6.76 -10.82 -1.04
CA PRO A 28 5.41 -11.19 -1.49
C PRO A 28 4.56 -11.63 -0.29
N GLU A 29 3.37 -11.05 -0.19
CA GLU A 29 2.37 -11.36 0.82
C GLU A 29 1.06 -11.85 0.15
N PRO A 30 0.40 -12.89 0.68
CA PRO A 30 -0.89 -13.33 0.17
C PRO A 30 -2.01 -12.38 0.56
N ALA A 31 -3.19 -12.61 -0.04
CA ALA A 31 -4.41 -11.91 0.30
C ALA A 31 -4.68 -11.92 1.82
N TRP A 32 -5.09 -10.76 2.34
CA TRP A 32 -5.42 -10.44 3.74
C TRP A 32 -4.24 -10.39 4.72
N ARG A 33 -3.00 -10.56 4.23
CA ARG A 33 -1.78 -10.62 5.04
C ARG A 33 -0.73 -9.62 4.57
N GLU A 34 -1.15 -8.61 3.81
CA GLU A 34 -0.31 -7.62 3.17
C GLU A 34 0.21 -6.56 4.16
N PHE A 35 0.71 -6.98 5.32
CA PHE A 35 1.10 -6.09 6.41
C PHE A 35 2.34 -5.26 6.05
N TYR A 36 3.41 -5.91 5.58
CA TYR A 36 4.62 -5.23 5.13
C TYR A 36 4.32 -4.34 3.93
N THR A 37 3.61 -4.89 2.94
CA THR A 37 3.30 -4.20 1.68
C THR A 37 2.50 -2.94 1.95
N THR A 38 1.48 -3.03 2.81
CA THR A 38 0.65 -1.88 3.19
C THR A 38 1.47 -0.84 3.93
N ALA A 39 2.24 -1.23 4.95
CA ALA A 39 3.10 -0.31 5.69
C ALA A 39 4.11 0.39 4.77
N ARG A 40 4.80 -0.35 3.90
CA ARG A 40 5.79 0.20 2.97
C ARG A 40 5.16 1.16 1.95
N ILE A 41 3.94 0.91 1.48
CA ILE A 41 3.20 1.82 0.59
C ILE A 41 2.79 3.09 1.36
N VAL A 42 2.32 2.96 2.60
CA VAL A 42 1.97 4.11 3.45
C VAL A 42 3.20 4.99 3.67
N ASP A 43 4.33 4.41 4.08
CA ASP A 43 5.60 5.13 4.26
C ASP A 43 5.99 5.88 2.98
N GLU A 44 5.83 5.26 1.81
CA GLU A 44 6.13 5.91 0.53
C GLU A 44 5.21 7.11 0.26
N LEU A 45 3.90 6.94 0.49
CA LEU A 45 2.89 7.94 0.21
C LEU A 45 3.03 9.16 1.13
N GLU A 46 3.44 8.96 2.39
CA GLU A 46 3.72 10.03 3.35
C GLU A 46 4.89 10.94 2.92
N THR A 47 5.78 10.48 2.04
CA THR A 47 6.87 11.33 1.49
C THR A 47 6.44 12.23 0.34
N ARG A 48 5.19 12.11 -0.13
CA ARG A 48 4.71 12.73 -1.37
C ARG A 48 3.69 13.83 -1.09
N PRO A 49 3.52 14.81 -1.99
CA PRO A 49 2.50 15.84 -1.86
C PRO A 49 1.13 15.25 -2.21
N ILE A 50 0.48 14.61 -1.24
CA ILE A 50 -0.91 14.12 -1.32
C ILE A 50 -1.79 14.90 -0.37
N ASP A 51 -3.05 15.14 -0.76
CA ASP A 51 -3.97 15.95 0.05
C ASP A 51 -4.43 15.18 1.31
N GLU A 52 -4.78 13.91 1.15
CA GLU A 52 -5.31 13.04 2.21
C GLU A 52 -4.85 11.59 2.00
N LEU A 53 -4.60 10.87 3.10
CA LEU A 53 -4.24 9.46 3.13
C LEU A 53 -5.15 8.71 4.10
N TYR A 54 -5.81 7.66 3.60
CA TYR A 54 -6.72 6.81 4.36
C TYR A 54 -6.17 5.39 4.44
N VAL A 55 -6.12 4.80 5.64
CA VAL A 55 -5.48 3.50 5.90
C VAL A 55 -6.31 2.68 6.90
N GLY A 56 -6.37 1.36 6.67
CA GLY A 56 -6.97 0.43 7.61
C GLY A 56 -8.50 0.43 7.55
N ARG A 57 -9.16 0.46 8.72
CA ARG A 57 -10.59 0.10 8.81
C ARG A 57 -11.53 1.07 8.11
N GLU A 58 -11.11 2.31 7.88
CA GLU A 58 -11.89 3.33 7.18
C GLU A 58 -12.01 3.09 5.67
N VAL A 59 -11.12 2.27 5.09
CA VAL A 59 -11.16 1.89 3.66
C VAL A 59 -11.63 0.45 3.43
N LEU A 60 -11.95 -0.29 4.50
CA LEU A 60 -12.40 -1.67 4.43
C LEU A 60 -13.93 -1.75 4.63
N GLY A 61 -14.61 -2.44 3.72
CA GLY A 61 -16.03 -2.76 3.85
C GLY A 61 -16.30 -3.92 4.81
N ASP A 62 -17.54 -4.03 5.30
CA ASP A 62 -17.95 -5.05 6.27
C ASP A 62 -18.04 -6.46 5.66
N ASP A 63 -18.44 -6.58 4.40
CA ASP A 63 -18.59 -7.86 3.70
C ASP A 63 -17.23 -8.41 3.23
N ARG A 64 -16.45 -8.95 4.17
CA ARG A 64 -15.15 -9.57 3.89
C ARG A 64 -15.29 -11.06 3.60
N LEU A 65 -14.81 -11.49 2.44
CA LEU A 65 -14.78 -12.89 2.03
C LEU A 65 -13.38 -13.49 2.22
N SER A 66 -13.33 -14.75 2.66
CA SER A 66 -12.10 -15.55 2.75
C SER A 66 -11.00 -14.92 3.61
N VAL A 67 -11.38 -14.27 4.72
CA VAL A 67 -10.43 -13.76 5.71
C VAL A 67 -9.79 -14.94 6.43
N PRO A 68 -8.44 -15.00 6.55
CA PRO A 68 -7.73 -15.97 7.37
C PRO A 68 -8.16 -15.91 8.85
N ASP A 69 -7.85 -16.96 9.60
CA ASP A 69 -8.04 -16.93 11.05
C ASP A 69 -6.99 -16.06 11.76
N ASP A 70 -7.25 -15.73 13.02
CA ASP A 70 -6.40 -14.82 13.79
C ASP A 70 -4.97 -15.35 13.96
N ALA A 71 -4.79 -16.68 14.05
CA ALA A 71 -3.46 -17.28 14.22
C ALA A 71 -2.62 -17.13 12.94
N GLU A 72 -3.24 -17.33 11.77
CA GLU A 72 -2.59 -17.08 10.48
C GLU A 72 -2.29 -15.59 10.30
N LEU A 73 -3.20 -14.69 10.70
CA LEU A 73 -2.92 -13.24 10.65
C LEU A 73 -1.74 -12.85 11.54
N ASP A 74 -1.67 -13.36 12.77
CA ASP A 74 -0.59 -13.06 13.72
C ASP A 74 0.77 -13.55 13.20
N GLU A 75 0.85 -14.75 12.62
CA GLU A 75 2.09 -15.28 12.03
C GLU A 75 2.63 -14.35 10.93
N TRP A 76 1.75 -13.89 10.04
CA TRP A 76 2.14 -13.00 8.95
C TRP A 76 2.48 -11.60 9.44
N LEU A 77 1.79 -11.10 10.48
CA LEU A 77 2.12 -9.83 11.10
C LEU A 77 3.51 -9.87 11.74
N ASP A 78 3.86 -10.94 12.44
CA ASP A 78 5.19 -11.11 13.04
C ASP A 78 6.28 -11.22 11.97
N ARG A 79 5.99 -11.87 10.84
CA ARG A 79 6.91 -11.94 9.68
C ARG A 79 7.13 -10.58 9.00
N ALA A 80 6.17 -9.66 9.12
CA ALA A 80 6.24 -8.34 8.51
C ALA A 80 7.01 -7.29 9.36
N ARG A 81 7.40 -7.63 10.59
CA ARG A 81 8.22 -6.79 11.48
C ARG A 81 9.71 -6.94 11.19
#